data_AF-A0A9R1IGW9-F1
#
_entry.id   AF-A0A9R1IGW9-F1
#
_cell.length_a   1.000
_cell.length_b   1.000
_cell.length_c   1.000
_cell.angle_alpha   90.00
_cell.angle_beta   90.00
_cell.angle_gamma   90.00
#
_symmetry.space_group_name_H-M   'P 1'
#
loop_
_entity.id
_entity.type
_entity.pdbx_description
1 polymer ?
#
loop_
_entity_poly.entity_id
_entity_poly.type
_entity_poly.pdbx_seq_one_letter_code
_entity_poly.pdbx_strand_id
1 'polypeptide(L)'
;MANAKLAVVAMLVILLQASTLCAMAQHHDSGTPGVMTWNGYQRGEDDGPSECDGRYHSDRDMVAALSTRWYEGGRRCERMIRITSTQNGRTVEAKVVDECDSKQGCKDNIVVTSLAEWKALGLDVNVGEALVTWSDA
;
A
#
# COMPACT_ATOMS: atom_id res chain seq x y z
N MET A 1 -15.56 -51.42 -31.02
CA MET A 1 -14.39 -51.04 -30.18
C MET A 1 -13.92 -49.59 -30.35
N ALA A 2 -14.33 -48.84 -31.40
CA ALA A 2 -13.94 -47.43 -31.56
C ALA A 2 -14.66 -46.49 -30.57
N ASN A 3 -15.94 -46.74 -30.30
CA ASN A 3 -16.78 -45.86 -29.47
C ASN A 3 -16.36 -45.86 -27.98
N ALA A 4 -15.88 -46.99 -27.48
CA ALA A 4 -15.37 -47.10 -26.11
C ALA A 4 -14.02 -46.35 -25.93
N LYS A 5 -13.16 -46.39 -26.97
CA LYS A 5 -11.89 -45.65 -26.96
C LYS A 5 -12.13 -44.13 -27.00
N LEU A 6 -13.09 -43.66 -27.80
CA LEU A 6 -13.48 -42.24 -27.83
C LEU A 6 -14.04 -41.77 -26.48
N ALA A 7 -14.89 -42.57 -25.83
CA ALA A 7 -15.48 -42.22 -24.54
C ALA A 7 -14.41 -42.10 -23.43
N VAL A 8 -13.41 -42.99 -23.42
CA VAL A 8 -12.30 -42.95 -22.47
C VAL A 8 -11.40 -41.73 -22.70
N VAL A 9 -11.13 -41.38 -23.96
CA VAL A 9 -10.36 -40.17 -24.29
C VAL A 9 -11.12 -38.90 -23.90
N ALA A 10 -12.43 -38.85 -24.15
CA ALA A 10 -13.25 -37.71 -23.76
C ALA A 10 -13.32 -37.54 -22.23
N MET A 11 -13.46 -38.62 -21.46
CA MET A 11 -13.42 -38.56 -20.00
C MET A 11 -12.06 -38.11 -19.46
N LEU A 12 -10.95 -38.59 -20.04
CA LEU A 12 -9.60 -38.18 -19.64
C LEU A 12 -9.36 -36.70 -19.91
N VAL A 13 -9.84 -36.16 -21.03
CA VAL A 13 -9.73 -34.72 -21.35
C VAL A 13 -10.57 -33.87 -20.38
N ILE A 14 -11.79 -34.31 -20.04
CA ILE A 14 -12.65 -33.60 -19.07
C ILE A 14 -12.02 -33.60 -17.67
N LEU A 15 -11.44 -34.73 -17.23
CA LEU A 15 -10.69 -34.81 -15.97
C LEU A 15 -9.44 -33.92 -15.97
N LEU A 16 -8.74 -33.82 -17.10
CA LEU A 16 -7.56 -32.95 -17.25
C LEU A 16 -7.94 -31.45 -17.19
N GLN A 17 -9.11 -31.08 -17.72
CA GLN A 17 -9.62 -29.70 -17.67
C GLN A 17 -10.23 -29.34 -16.31
N ALA A 18 -10.74 -30.32 -15.55
CA ALA A 18 -11.17 -30.12 -14.18
C ALA A 18 -9.99 -29.82 -13.23
N SER A 19 -8.80 -30.37 -13.50
CA SER A 19 -7.59 -30.06 -12.73
C SER A 19 -6.99 -28.68 -13.01
N THR A 20 -7.39 -28.01 -14.09
CA THR A 20 -6.92 -26.64 -14.41
C THR A 20 -7.75 -25.54 -13.76
N LEU A 21 -8.82 -25.87 -13.03
CA LEU A 21 -9.71 -24.89 -12.38
C LEU A 21 -9.27 -24.45 -10.96
N CYS A 22 -8.20 -25.02 -10.41
CA CYS A 22 -7.71 -24.67 -9.05
C CYS A 22 -6.45 -23.79 -9.02
N ALA A 23 -6.01 -23.23 -10.14
CA ALA A 23 -4.88 -22.28 -10.16
C ALA A 23 -5.35 -20.85 -10.47
N MET A 24 -6.43 -20.39 -9.82
CA MET A 24 -6.59 -18.96 -9.57
C MET A 24 -5.63 -18.61 -8.44
N ALA A 25 -4.33 -18.55 -8.74
CA ALA A 25 -3.40 -17.84 -7.88
C ALA A 25 -3.96 -16.43 -7.79
N GLN A 26 -4.48 -16.04 -6.62
CA GLN A 26 -4.80 -14.66 -6.34
C GLN A 26 -3.55 -13.87 -6.72
N HIS A 27 -3.65 -13.03 -7.75
CA HIS A 27 -2.67 -12.00 -8.00
C HIS A 27 -2.86 -11.01 -6.86
N HIS A 28 -2.32 -11.37 -5.70
CA HIS A 28 -2.12 -10.41 -4.62
C HIS A 28 -1.16 -9.42 -5.25
N ASP A 29 -1.67 -8.26 -5.66
CA ASP A 29 -0.85 -7.12 -6.00
C ASP A 29 -0.04 -6.83 -4.73
N SER A 30 1.15 -7.44 -4.67
CA SER A 30 2.03 -7.41 -3.51
C SER A 30 2.64 -6.02 -3.54
N GLY A 31 1.90 -5.06 -3.02
CA GLY A 31 2.30 -3.66 -3.01
C GLY A 31 3.74 -3.50 -2.53
N THR A 32 4.34 -2.38 -2.87
CA THR A 32 5.72 -2.02 -2.51
C THR A 32 5.90 -2.15 -0.99
N PRO A 33 6.82 -3.02 -0.51
CA PRO A 33 7.11 -3.13 0.91
C PRO A 33 7.72 -1.83 1.45
N GLY A 34 7.27 -1.42 2.63
CA GLY A 34 7.73 -0.19 3.28
C GLY A 34 7.57 -0.22 4.79
N VAL A 35 8.11 0.82 5.42
CA VAL A 35 7.89 1.11 6.83
C VAL A 35 7.01 2.34 6.91
N MET A 36 5.91 2.22 7.64
CA MET A 36 5.02 3.32 7.96
C MET A 36 5.42 3.93 9.30
N THR A 37 5.58 5.25 9.33
CA THR A 37 5.73 6.07 10.53
C THR A 37 4.55 7.03 10.62
N TRP A 38 4.50 7.85 11.68
CA TRP A 38 3.55 8.96 11.75
C TRP A 38 4.24 10.28 12.04
N ASN A 39 3.62 11.37 11.60
CA ASN A 39 4.01 12.74 11.91
C ASN A 39 2.76 13.64 12.01
N GLY A 40 2.90 14.78 12.68
CA GLY A 40 1.89 15.82 12.70
C GLY A 40 1.94 16.70 11.46
N TYR A 41 0.80 16.97 10.83
CA TYR A 41 0.71 17.82 9.64
C TYR A 41 0.07 19.19 9.92
N GLN A 42 -0.33 19.43 11.17
CA GLN A 42 -1.00 20.66 11.55
C GLN A 42 -0.02 21.80 11.76
N ARG A 43 -0.54 23.02 11.64
CA ARG A 43 0.25 24.21 11.91
C ARG A 43 0.69 24.24 13.37
N GLY A 44 1.99 24.40 13.58
CA GLY A 44 2.60 24.51 14.91
C GLY A 44 3.12 23.18 15.45
N GLU A 45 3.16 22.14 14.61
CA GLU A 45 3.77 20.84 14.90
C GLU A 45 5.18 20.74 14.27
N ASP A 46 5.62 19.52 13.99
CA ASP A 46 7.00 19.18 13.69
C ASP A 46 7.50 19.75 12.34
N ASP A 47 6.60 19.85 11.35
CA ASP A 47 6.96 20.22 9.97
C ASP A 47 6.32 21.53 9.47
N GLY A 48 6.87 22.00 8.35
CA GLY A 48 6.33 23.11 7.57
C GLY A 48 5.08 22.73 6.77
N PRO A 49 4.54 23.65 5.96
CA PRO A 49 3.51 23.31 4.98
C PRO A 49 4.03 22.25 4.00
N SER A 50 3.17 21.32 3.58
CA SER A 50 3.55 20.18 2.75
C SER A 50 3.95 20.58 1.32
N GLU A 51 4.91 19.85 0.75
CA GLU A 51 5.57 20.20 -0.51
C GLU A 51 4.62 20.22 -1.72
N CYS A 52 3.59 19.37 -1.76
CA CYS A 52 2.70 19.29 -2.92
C CYS A 52 1.81 20.53 -3.10
N ASP A 53 1.34 21.15 -2.01
CA ASP A 53 0.32 22.19 -2.07
C ASP A 53 0.63 23.44 -1.23
N GLY A 54 1.74 23.44 -0.50
CA GLY A 54 2.17 24.55 0.36
C GLY A 54 1.22 24.80 1.53
N ARG A 55 0.50 23.77 2.01
CA ARG A 55 -0.49 23.89 3.09
C ARG A 55 -0.20 22.93 4.23
N TYR A 56 -0.71 23.30 5.40
CA TYR A 56 -0.85 22.38 6.53
C TYR A 56 -2.10 21.52 6.33
N HIS A 57 -2.06 20.29 6.81
CA HIS A 57 -3.18 19.35 6.79
C HIS A 57 -3.61 19.02 8.22
N SER A 58 -4.84 18.59 8.42
CA SER A 58 -5.28 18.15 9.74
C SER A 58 -4.70 16.78 10.06
N ASP A 59 -4.31 16.52 11.32
CA ASP A 59 -3.98 15.18 11.82
C ASP A 59 -5.11 14.14 11.75
N ARG A 60 -6.29 14.59 11.30
CA ARG A 60 -7.46 13.75 11.02
C ARG A 60 -7.64 13.46 9.53
N ASP A 61 -6.90 14.15 8.66
CA ASP A 61 -6.93 13.93 7.23
C ASP A 61 -6.11 12.69 6.90
N MET A 62 -6.57 11.90 5.93
CA MET A 62 -5.81 10.73 5.46
C MET A 62 -4.79 11.20 4.43
N VAL A 63 -3.60 11.59 4.90
CA VAL A 63 -2.51 12.14 4.11
C VAL A 63 -1.18 11.41 4.39
N ALA A 64 -0.32 11.40 3.39
CA ALA A 64 0.99 10.77 3.47
C ALA A 64 2.10 11.59 2.84
N ALA A 65 3.30 11.49 3.42
CA ALA A 65 4.56 11.79 2.76
C ALA A 65 5.23 10.50 2.28
N LEU A 66 5.89 10.57 1.13
CA LEU A 66 6.66 9.45 0.59
C LEU A 66 8.15 9.77 0.62
N SER A 67 9.01 8.78 0.90
CA SER A 67 10.45 8.93 0.71
C SER A 67 10.77 9.49 -0.68
N THR A 68 11.83 10.30 -0.81
CA THR A 68 12.25 10.97 -2.06
C THR A 68 12.11 10.11 -3.32
N ARG A 69 12.57 8.85 -3.25
CA ARG A 69 12.46 7.86 -4.33
C ARG A 69 11.02 7.66 -4.82
N TRP A 70 10.10 7.51 -3.88
CA TRP A 70 8.69 7.21 -4.12
C TRP A 70 7.88 8.49 -4.37
N TYR A 71 8.25 9.60 -3.75
CA TYR A 71 7.71 10.92 -4.06
C TYR A 71 7.96 11.29 -5.54
N GLU A 72 9.13 10.91 -6.06
CA GLU A 72 9.48 10.98 -7.48
C GLU A 72 9.35 12.40 -8.05
N GLY A 73 9.91 13.38 -7.31
CA GLY A 73 9.87 14.79 -7.68
C GLY A 73 8.44 15.33 -7.78
N GLY A 74 7.53 14.85 -6.94
CA GLY A 74 6.13 15.27 -6.89
C GLY A 74 5.22 14.56 -7.90
N ARG A 75 5.70 13.56 -8.65
CA ARG A 75 4.84 12.84 -9.63
C ARG A 75 3.61 12.20 -8.98
N ARG A 76 3.68 11.87 -7.70
CA ARG A 76 2.57 11.31 -6.91
C ARG A 76 1.77 12.34 -6.13
N CYS A 77 2.08 13.63 -6.20
CA CYS A 77 1.32 14.66 -5.49
C CYS A 77 -0.17 14.58 -5.79
N GLU A 78 -0.97 14.70 -4.73
CA GLU A 78 -2.43 14.63 -4.72
C GLU A 78 -3.03 13.30 -5.22
N ARG A 79 -2.19 12.29 -5.47
CA ARG A 79 -2.64 10.93 -5.80
C ARG A 79 -2.93 10.14 -4.54
N MET A 80 -3.88 9.23 -4.65
CA MET A 80 -4.18 8.28 -3.58
C MET A 80 -3.20 7.11 -3.65
N ILE A 81 -2.76 6.66 -2.49
CA ILE A 81 -2.06 5.40 -2.30
C ILE A 81 -2.88 4.51 -1.37
N ARG A 82 -2.82 3.20 -1.60
CA ARG A 82 -3.41 2.21 -0.73
C ARG A 82 -2.32 1.61 0.15
N ILE A 83 -2.45 1.74 1.46
CA ILE A 83 -1.53 1.21 2.46
C ILE A 83 -2.17 0.01 3.13
N THR A 84 -1.46 -1.12 3.18
CA THR A 84 -1.91 -2.37 3.79
C THR A 84 -0.97 -2.75 4.93
N SER A 85 -1.52 -2.94 6.13
CA SER A 85 -0.74 -3.43 7.27
C SER A 85 -0.36 -4.89 7.06
N THR A 86 0.92 -5.23 7.18
CA THR A 86 1.35 -6.63 7.14
C THR A 86 1.02 -7.38 8.43
N GLN A 87 0.68 -6.68 9.52
CA GLN A 87 0.39 -7.29 10.82
C GLN A 87 -1.01 -7.88 10.88
N ASN A 88 -2.00 -7.20 10.27
CA ASN A 88 -3.41 -7.57 10.39
C ASN A 88 -4.19 -7.56 9.06
N GLY A 89 -3.54 -7.20 7.94
CA GLY A 89 -4.15 -7.18 6.61
C GLY A 89 -5.15 -6.05 6.36
N ARG A 90 -5.35 -5.13 7.31
CA ARG A 90 -6.23 -3.97 7.10
C ARG A 90 -5.61 -2.99 6.13
N THR A 91 -6.48 -2.26 5.42
CA THR A 91 -6.10 -1.31 4.39
C THR A 91 -6.68 0.07 4.66
N VAL A 92 -5.94 1.12 4.29
CA VAL A 92 -6.42 2.50 4.26
C VAL A 92 -5.93 3.17 2.98
N GLU A 93 -6.65 4.16 2.48
CA GLU A 93 -6.18 5.04 1.42
C GLU A 93 -5.77 6.39 1.99
N ALA A 94 -4.64 6.91 1.53
CA ALA A 94 -4.12 8.21 1.94
C ALA A 94 -3.72 9.02 0.70
N LYS A 95 -3.91 10.34 0.76
CA LYS A 95 -3.50 11.26 -0.30
C LYS A 95 -2.04 11.65 -0.09
N VAL A 96 -1.20 11.54 -1.12
CA VAL A 96 0.18 12.02 -1.04
C VAL A 96 0.18 13.54 -1.05
N VAL A 97 0.73 14.15 -0.01
CA VAL A 97 0.81 15.61 0.14
C VAL A 97 2.24 16.12 0.29
N ASP A 98 3.20 15.23 0.59
CA ASP A 98 4.54 15.67 0.96
C ASP A 98 5.67 14.70 0.57
N GLU A 99 6.90 15.20 0.69
CA GLU A 99 8.13 14.44 0.57
C GLU A 99 8.76 14.20 1.94
N CYS A 100 9.13 12.95 2.23
CA CYS A 100 10.06 12.64 3.30
C CYS A 100 11.48 12.63 2.71
N ASP A 101 12.19 13.76 2.83
CA ASP A 101 13.47 13.98 2.13
C ASP A 101 14.58 13.06 2.66
N SER A 102 15.02 12.12 1.84
CA SER A 102 16.08 11.17 2.17
C SER A 102 17.44 11.86 2.38
N LYS A 103 17.65 13.06 1.82
CA LYS A 103 18.89 13.84 2.04
C LYS A 103 18.90 14.54 3.39
N GLN A 104 17.73 14.69 4.02
CA GLN A 104 17.56 15.32 5.33
C GLN A 104 17.28 14.30 6.44
N GLY A 105 17.52 13.01 6.19
CA GLY A 105 17.52 11.96 7.21
C GLY A 105 16.39 10.95 7.11
N CYS A 106 15.46 11.10 6.16
CA CYS A 106 14.47 10.08 5.89
C CYS A 106 15.12 8.81 5.29
N LYS A 107 14.63 7.62 5.65
CA LYS A 107 15.05 6.38 4.96
C LYS A 107 14.37 6.30 3.59
N ASP A 108 14.89 5.49 2.68
CA ASP A 108 14.39 5.39 1.29
C ASP A 108 13.12 4.55 1.09
N ASN A 109 12.55 4.02 2.17
CA ASN A 109 11.41 3.09 2.15
C ASN A 109 10.33 3.45 3.19
N ILE A 110 10.12 4.74 3.42
CA ILE A 110 9.18 5.29 4.40
C ILE A 110 7.91 5.79 3.72
N VAL A 111 6.78 5.47 4.35
CA VAL A 111 5.51 6.20 4.18
C VAL A 111 5.23 6.90 5.52
N VAL A 112 5.37 8.22 5.57
CA VAL A 112 4.99 9.00 6.75
C VAL A 112 3.50 9.28 6.61
N THR A 113 2.72 9.04 7.64
CA THR A 113 1.26 9.22 7.62
C THR A 113 0.81 10.09 8.77
N SER A 114 -0.44 10.54 8.76
CA SER A 114 -1.02 11.14 9.95
C SER A 114 -1.35 10.07 11.01
N LEU A 115 -1.74 10.52 12.21
CA LEU A 115 -2.27 9.64 13.24
C LEU A 115 -3.61 8.97 12.85
N ALA A 116 -4.33 9.51 11.86
CA ALA A 116 -5.60 8.97 11.40
C ALA A 116 -5.45 7.58 10.76
N GLU A 117 -4.42 7.38 9.94
CA GLU A 117 -4.14 6.11 9.25
C GLU A 117 -3.82 5.01 10.25
N TRP A 118 -3.00 5.29 11.27
CA TRP A 118 -2.67 4.33 12.32
C TRP A 118 -3.92 3.84 13.06
N LYS A 119 -4.82 4.77 13.39
CA LYS A 119 -6.11 4.44 14.02
C LYS A 119 -7.00 3.61 13.10
N ALA A 120 -7.07 3.97 11.82
CA ALA A 120 -7.87 3.23 10.82
C ALA A 120 -7.34 1.81 10.61
N LEU A 121 -6.02 1.64 10.56
CA LEU A 121 -5.36 0.34 10.48
C LEU A 121 -5.41 -0.45 11.79
N GLY A 122 -5.84 0.16 12.90
CA GLY A 122 -5.87 -0.47 14.22
C GLY A 122 -4.47 -0.82 14.76
N LEU A 123 -3.49 0.05 14.50
CA LEU A 123 -2.11 -0.11 14.93
C LEU A 123 -1.82 0.74 16.17
N ASP A 124 -0.91 0.25 17.01
CA ASP A 124 -0.44 0.99 18.19
C ASP A 124 0.63 2.01 17.81
N VAL A 125 0.28 3.29 17.88
CA VAL A 125 1.16 4.42 17.56
C VAL A 125 2.42 4.48 18.44
N ASN A 126 2.41 3.87 19.63
CA ASN A 126 3.55 3.88 20.54
C ASN A 126 4.70 2.97 20.07
N VAL A 127 4.45 2.09 19.10
CA VAL A 127 5.50 1.27 18.47
C VAL A 127 6.39 2.12 17.55
N GLY A 128 5.86 3.24 17.03
CA GLY A 128 6.59 4.22 16.21
C GLY A 128 6.81 3.81 14.75
N GLU A 129 7.03 2.52 14.47
CA GLU A 129 7.20 1.99 13.12
C GLU A 129 6.27 0.77 12.87
N ALA A 130 5.68 0.68 11.69
CA ALA A 130 4.87 -0.46 11.27
C ALA A 130 5.28 -0.96 9.88
N LEU A 131 5.40 -2.28 9.72
CA LEU A 131 5.60 -2.88 8.39
C LEU A 131 4.30 -2.83 7.58
N VAL A 132 4.41 -2.32 6.35
CA VAL A 132 3.30 -2.16 5.42
C VAL A 132 3.69 -2.59 4.01
N THR A 133 2.69 -2.81 3.17
CA THR A 133 2.83 -2.71 1.72
C THR A 133 2.00 -1.53 1.22
N TRP A 134 2.43 -0.87 0.17
CA TRP A 134 1.66 0.22 -0.45
C TRP A 134 1.66 0.16 -1.98
N SER A 135 0.59 0.63 -2.60
CA SER A 135 0.49 0.77 -4.05
C SER A 135 -0.13 2.12 -4.41
N ASP A 136 0.07 2.57 -5.65
CA ASP A 136 -0.82 3.57 -6.24
C ASP A 136 -2.26 3.00 -6.20
N ALA A 137 -3.26 3.84 -5.92
CA ALA A 137 -4.68 3.46 -5.81
C ALA A 137 -5.50 3.88 -7.05
#